data_AF-A0A414ZTG4-F1
#
_entry.id   AF-A0A414ZTG4-F1
#
_cell.length_a   1.000
_cell.length_b   1.000
_cell.length_c   1.000
_cell.angle_alpha   90.00
_cell.angle_beta   90.00
_cell.angle_gamma   90.00
#
_symmetry.space_group_name_H-M   'P 1'
#
loop_
_entity.id
_entity.type
_entity.pdbx_description
1 polymer ?
#
loop_
_entity_poly.entity_id
_entity_poly.type
_entity_poly.pdbx_seq_one_letter_code
_entity_poly.pdbx_strand_id
1 'polypeptide(L)'
;MTSTGIDEKFMREALSEARAAAAVGEVPIGAVVVRAGEIVARAHNRRELDQDPSAHAEFAALCAAAQSLGRWRLSDCTVYVTLEPCCMCAGLMVNARVGRCVYGAADAKAGALGSLYDLNADSRLNHQFNVHAGVLADECREVLSGYFAGLRSVDGVGCDCGMNLEAHAAHAEALAGVGDLADETLNYGPVQRRPRRVLLAIDSFKGNVSSAQAETAVAEGVRRVWPDAQVSALPLADGGEGTLDAVAACGGEIVTCEVAGPLGKRVAARMLVDGEHESAVIEMAEAAGIGYSPCTESAALAATTYGVGELMLRAVRAGARTLYIGLGGSATNDGGAGMLQALGARLVDDRGCDIAPGLTGLEHVASIDLAPALRALNGARVVVLSDVENPLVGRRGALAVFGGQKGLPTDDVEALGGYDDWMVGYGRLLDTAIAEARAQRLLRAPEGARTFGSVLGVPGAGAAGGLGAALLALGAELHSGVETVLDLIGFDERVRDVDLVITGEGNMDDQSAAGKAPVGVARRAKRYSKPVVAVVGGRADNLDAVYEQGVDLVLTICRKPMGLELALDPQEAITNLICAGESASRSYDLARL
;
A
#
# COMPACT_ATOMS: atom_id res chain seq x y z
N MET A 1 26.77 -30.63 7.60
CA MET A 1 26.27 -29.26 7.33
C MET A 1 24.77 -29.34 7.16
N THR A 2 24.01 -28.37 7.65
CA THR A 2 22.58 -28.26 7.35
C THR A 2 22.39 -28.07 5.83
N SER A 3 21.24 -28.46 5.28
CA SER A 3 20.92 -28.26 3.84
C SER A 3 21.12 -26.80 3.41
N THR A 4 20.78 -25.85 4.29
CA THR A 4 20.96 -24.40 4.10
C THR A 4 22.43 -24.00 3.92
N GLY A 5 23.34 -24.54 4.75
CA GLY A 5 24.77 -24.20 4.67
C GLY A 5 25.47 -24.75 3.41
N ILE A 6 24.94 -25.84 2.83
CA ILE A 6 25.42 -26.35 1.54
C ILE A 6 24.93 -25.47 0.40
N ASP A 7 23.67 -25.05 0.43
CA ASP A 7 23.10 -24.19 -0.61
C ASP A 7 23.79 -22.82 -0.66
N GLU A 8 24.08 -22.22 0.50
CA GLU A 8 24.85 -20.97 0.57
C GLU A 8 26.26 -21.10 -0.02
N LYS A 9 26.96 -22.22 0.25
CA LYS A 9 28.30 -22.48 -0.30
C LYS A 9 28.27 -22.42 -1.83
N PHE A 10 27.36 -23.14 -2.47
CA PHE A 10 27.31 -23.17 -3.93
C PHE A 10 26.71 -21.91 -4.55
N MET A 11 25.84 -21.20 -3.83
CA MET A 11 25.39 -19.88 -4.26
C MET A 11 26.54 -18.86 -4.27
N ARG A 12 27.49 -18.92 -3.33
CA ARG A 12 28.69 -18.07 -3.36
C ARG A 12 29.59 -18.36 -4.57
N GLU A 13 29.64 -19.61 -5.01
CA GLU A 13 30.33 -20.00 -6.24
C GLU A 13 29.64 -19.43 -7.49
N ALA A 14 28.30 -19.47 -7.54
CA ALA A 14 27.53 -18.80 -8.59
C ALA A 14 27.71 -17.27 -8.56
N LEU A 15 27.80 -16.64 -7.38
CA LEU A 15 28.12 -15.21 -7.24
C LEU A 15 29.53 -14.86 -7.75
N SER A 16 30.50 -15.77 -7.62
CA SER A 16 31.83 -15.58 -8.21
C SER A 16 31.75 -15.51 -9.75
N GLU A 17 30.96 -16.41 -10.36
CA GLU A 17 30.69 -16.38 -11.80
C GLU A 17 29.94 -15.11 -12.22
N ALA A 18 28.94 -14.67 -11.44
CA ALA A 18 28.22 -13.41 -11.71
C ALA A 18 29.17 -12.19 -11.71
N ARG A 19 30.13 -12.15 -10.78
CA ARG A 19 31.16 -11.10 -10.75
C ARG A 19 32.11 -11.19 -11.95
N ALA A 20 32.41 -12.40 -12.44
CA ALA A 20 33.20 -12.60 -13.65
C ALA A 20 32.48 -12.05 -14.90
N ALA A 21 31.16 -12.25 -15.02
CA ALA A 21 30.36 -11.61 -16.07
C ALA A 21 30.43 -10.07 -15.99
N ALA A 22 30.20 -9.47 -14.81
CA ALA A 22 30.30 -8.02 -14.66
C ALA A 22 31.69 -7.47 -15.07
N ALA A 23 32.76 -8.21 -14.77
CA ALA A 23 34.13 -7.80 -15.12
C ALA A 23 34.37 -7.70 -16.64
N VAL A 24 33.55 -8.37 -17.46
CA VAL A 24 33.61 -8.31 -18.92
C VAL A 24 32.46 -7.51 -19.55
N GLY A 25 31.72 -6.74 -18.76
CA GLY A 25 30.63 -5.88 -19.24
C GLY A 25 29.32 -6.61 -19.51
N GLU A 26 29.15 -7.82 -18.95
CA GLU A 26 27.91 -8.59 -19.03
C GLU A 26 27.03 -8.35 -17.81
N VAL A 27 25.71 -8.52 -17.98
CA VAL A 27 24.78 -8.53 -16.84
C VAL A 27 25.24 -9.63 -15.85
N PRO A 28 25.43 -9.32 -14.55
CA PRO A 28 26.09 -10.23 -13.62
C PRO A 28 25.17 -11.36 -13.16
N ILE A 29 25.11 -12.41 -13.98
CA ILE A 29 24.39 -13.64 -13.69
C ILE A 29 25.40 -14.79 -13.79
N GLY A 30 25.43 -15.62 -12.75
CA GLY A 30 26.31 -16.78 -12.66
C GLY A 30 25.55 -18.02 -12.25
N ALA A 31 26.01 -19.18 -12.72
CA ALA A 31 25.41 -20.46 -12.43
C ALA A 31 26.45 -21.56 -12.24
N VAL A 32 26.16 -22.51 -11.34
CA VAL A 32 26.95 -23.73 -11.15
C VAL A 32 26.03 -24.95 -11.11
N VAL A 33 26.49 -26.05 -11.69
CA VAL A 33 25.79 -27.35 -11.63
C VAL A 33 26.58 -28.27 -10.69
N VAL A 34 25.87 -28.86 -9.73
CA VAL A 34 26.44 -29.68 -8.66
C VAL A 34 25.86 -31.09 -8.71
N ARG A 35 26.72 -32.10 -8.59
CA ARG A 35 26.35 -33.52 -8.46
C ARG A 35 27.08 -34.10 -7.26
N ALA A 36 26.37 -34.79 -6.37
CA ALA A 36 26.95 -35.42 -5.18
C ALA A 36 27.85 -34.50 -4.31
N GLY A 37 27.55 -33.20 -4.28
CA GLY A 37 28.34 -32.20 -3.53
C GLY A 37 29.58 -31.68 -4.24
N GLU A 38 29.79 -32.04 -5.51
CA GLU A 38 30.89 -31.55 -6.36
C GLU A 38 30.36 -30.74 -7.54
N ILE A 39 31.08 -29.68 -7.90
CA ILE A 39 30.73 -28.83 -9.04
C ILE A 39 31.19 -29.52 -10.32
N VAL A 40 30.24 -29.84 -11.20
CA VAL A 40 30.49 -30.47 -12.50
C VAL A 40 30.60 -29.44 -13.63
N ALA A 41 30.00 -28.26 -13.46
CA ALA A 41 30.09 -27.16 -14.43
C ALA A 41 29.88 -25.79 -13.76
N ARG A 42 30.47 -24.76 -14.37
CA ARG A 42 30.35 -23.35 -14.00
C ARG A 42 30.16 -22.54 -15.27
N ALA A 43 29.31 -21.53 -15.22
CA ALA A 43 29.22 -20.54 -16.30
C ALA A 43 28.66 -19.22 -15.78
N HIS A 44 28.82 -18.18 -16.58
CA HIS A 44 28.24 -16.87 -16.39
C HIS A 44 27.64 -16.37 -17.70
N ASN A 45 26.81 -15.33 -17.60
CA ASN A 45 26.18 -14.71 -18.75
C ASN A 45 27.23 -14.16 -19.73
N ARG A 46 27.02 -14.44 -21.03
CA ARG A 46 27.87 -14.03 -22.15
C ARG A 46 27.07 -13.57 -23.38
N ARG A 47 25.81 -13.20 -23.19
CA ARG A 47 24.88 -12.87 -24.28
C ARG A 47 25.41 -11.78 -25.21
N GLU A 48 25.93 -10.69 -24.67
CA GLU A 48 26.46 -9.56 -25.45
C GLU A 48 27.83 -9.87 -26.05
N LEU A 49 28.69 -10.59 -25.32
CA LEU A 49 30.03 -10.97 -25.74
C LEU A 49 29.99 -11.93 -26.93
N ASP A 50 29.15 -12.97 -26.83
CA ASP A 50 29.05 -14.02 -27.83
C ASP A 50 28.02 -13.68 -28.93
N GLN A 51 27.24 -12.59 -28.76
CA GLN A 51 26.12 -12.23 -29.63
C GLN A 51 25.13 -13.39 -29.83
N ASP A 52 24.95 -14.19 -28.77
CA ASP A 52 24.13 -15.39 -28.76
C ASP A 52 22.99 -15.23 -27.75
N PRO A 53 21.71 -15.22 -28.21
CA PRO A 53 20.57 -15.07 -27.32
C PRO A 53 20.41 -16.21 -26.31
N SER A 54 21.09 -17.35 -26.52
CA SER A 54 21.07 -18.50 -25.61
C SER A 54 22.17 -18.51 -24.56
N ALA A 55 23.17 -17.61 -24.66
CA ALA A 55 24.37 -17.58 -23.81
C ALA A 55 24.13 -17.05 -22.39
N HIS A 56 23.07 -17.55 -21.74
CA HIS A 56 22.77 -17.37 -20.34
C HIS A 56 23.59 -18.32 -19.47
N ALA A 57 23.84 -17.92 -18.23
CA ALA A 57 24.68 -18.68 -17.29
C ALA A 57 24.14 -20.11 -17.07
N GLU A 58 22.84 -20.26 -16.85
CA GLU A 58 22.18 -21.54 -16.59
C GLU A 58 22.27 -22.46 -17.82
N PHE A 59 22.06 -21.89 -19.00
CA PHE A 59 22.07 -22.61 -20.26
C PHE A 59 23.47 -23.19 -20.53
N ALA A 60 24.49 -22.33 -20.46
CA ALA A 60 25.88 -22.72 -20.64
C ALA A 60 26.34 -23.76 -19.60
N ALA A 61 25.99 -23.56 -18.32
CA ALA A 61 26.37 -24.48 -17.24
C ALA A 61 25.71 -25.87 -17.42
N LEU A 62 24.45 -25.94 -17.84
CA LEU A 62 23.76 -27.20 -18.10
C LEU A 62 24.34 -27.94 -19.31
N CYS A 63 24.62 -27.23 -20.41
CA CYS A 63 25.28 -27.82 -21.58
C CYS A 63 26.67 -28.37 -21.23
N ALA A 64 27.46 -27.60 -20.48
CA ALA A 64 28.78 -28.03 -20.02
C ALA A 64 28.70 -29.25 -19.07
N ALA A 65 27.72 -29.27 -18.16
CA ALA A 65 27.49 -30.41 -17.27
C ALA A 65 27.11 -31.68 -18.05
N ALA A 66 26.21 -31.56 -19.04
CA ALA A 66 25.81 -32.68 -19.88
C ALA A 66 26.99 -33.27 -20.68
N GLN A 67 27.84 -32.40 -21.23
CA GLN A 67 29.08 -32.81 -21.90
C GLN A 67 30.05 -33.48 -20.94
N SER A 68 30.30 -32.90 -19.77
CA SER A 68 31.22 -33.44 -18.77
C SER A 68 30.77 -34.79 -18.22
N LEU A 69 29.46 -35.02 -18.11
CA LEU A 69 28.90 -36.27 -17.61
C LEU A 69 28.60 -37.29 -18.73
N GLY A 70 28.79 -36.91 -20.00
CA GLY A 70 28.49 -37.76 -21.16
C GLY A 70 27.01 -38.13 -21.31
N ARG A 71 26.10 -37.34 -20.74
CA ARG A 71 24.65 -37.61 -20.74
C ARG A 71 23.84 -36.32 -20.65
N TRP A 72 22.68 -36.30 -21.29
CA TRP A 72 21.79 -35.14 -21.26
C TRP A 72 20.83 -35.12 -20.06
N ARG A 73 20.60 -36.27 -19.41
CA ARG A 73 19.76 -36.36 -18.20
C ARG A 73 20.58 -35.99 -16.97
N LEU A 74 20.13 -34.95 -16.26
CA LEU A 74 20.79 -34.36 -15.09
C LEU A 74 19.92 -34.48 -13.82
N SER A 75 19.17 -35.57 -13.70
CA SER A 75 18.16 -35.77 -12.63
C SER A 75 18.72 -35.89 -11.22
N ASP A 76 20.02 -36.15 -11.09
CA ASP A 76 20.75 -36.17 -9.83
C ASP A 76 21.56 -34.89 -9.58
N CYS A 77 21.39 -33.86 -10.42
CA CYS A 77 22.09 -32.59 -10.32
C CYS A 77 21.23 -31.50 -9.68
N THR A 78 21.88 -30.61 -8.95
CA THR A 78 21.33 -29.33 -8.48
C THR A 78 21.95 -28.18 -9.25
N VAL A 79 21.12 -27.29 -9.80
CA VAL A 79 21.57 -26.03 -10.41
C VAL A 79 21.48 -24.92 -9.37
N TYR A 80 22.55 -24.16 -9.19
CA TYR A 80 22.58 -22.94 -8.38
C TYR A 80 22.75 -21.73 -9.31
N VAL A 81 21.91 -20.71 -9.20
CA VAL A 81 21.96 -19.51 -10.05
C VAL A 81 21.64 -18.24 -9.28
N THR A 82 22.32 -17.13 -9.58
CA THR A 82 22.16 -15.88 -8.81
C THR A 82 20.84 -15.16 -9.06
N LEU A 83 20.19 -15.36 -10.21
CA LEU A 83 18.91 -14.79 -10.60
C LEU A 83 17.91 -15.89 -10.99
N GLU A 84 16.63 -15.70 -10.72
CA GLU A 84 15.58 -16.64 -11.11
C GLU A 84 15.61 -16.93 -12.63
N PRO A 85 15.65 -18.21 -13.04
CA PRO A 85 15.70 -18.58 -14.45
C PRO A 85 14.52 -18.08 -15.28
N CYS A 86 14.81 -17.60 -16.48
CA CYS A 86 13.80 -17.24 -17.47
C CYS A 86 13.15 -18.47 -18.12
N CYS A 87 12.10 -18.28 -18.94
CA CYS A 87 11.41 -19.38 -19.64
C CYS A 87 12.35 -20.28 -20.44
N MET A 88 13.36 -19.72 -21.10
CA MET A 88 14.33 -20.50 -21.88
C MET A 88 15.16 -21.42 -20.97
N CYS A 89 15.73 -20.87 -19.90
CA CYS A 89 16.60 -21.62 -18.99
C CYS A 89 15.81 -22.64 -18.17
N ALA A 90 14.63 -22.27 -17.67
CA ALA A 90 13.71 -23.19 -17.01
C ALA A 90 13.23 -24.31 -17.95
N GLY A 91 12.91 -23.99 -19.22
CA GLY A 91 12.58 -24.99 -20.24
C GLY A 91 13.72 -25.95 -20.52
N LEU A 92 14.98 -25.46 -20.55
CA LEU A 92 16.14 -26.34 -20.64
C LEU A 92 16.28 -27.24 -19.42
N MET A 93 16.01 -26.74 -18.20
CA MET A 93 16.03 -27.57 -16.98
C MET A 93 15.00 -28.71 -17.04
N VAL A 94 13.80 -28.44 -17.57
CA VAL A 94 12.79 -29.48 -17.86
C VAL A 94 13.34 -30.50 -18.84
N ASN A 95 13.88 -30.06 -19.98
CA ASN A 95 14.42 -30.93 -21.02
C ASN A 95 15.64 -31.74 -20.57
N ALA A 96 16.52 -31.16 -19.73
CA ALA A 96 17.66 -31.82 -19.13
C ALA A 96 17.27 -32.70 -17.92
N ARG A 97 15.99 -32.68 -17.53
CA ARG A 97 15.45 -33.40 -16.37
C ARG A 97 16.20 -33.12 -15.08
N VAL A 98 16.54 -31.86 -14.81
CA VAL A 98 17.28 -31.44 -13.60
C VAL A 98 16.53 -31.91 -12.33
N GLY A 99 17.26 -32.34 -11.30
CA GLY A 99 16.63 -32.77 -10.05
C GLY A 99 16.15 -31.59 -9.19
N ARG A 100 16.97 -30.55 -9.09
CA ARG A 100 16.71 -29.37 -8.24
C ARG A 100 17.32 -28.10 -8.81
N CYS A 101 16.64 -26.97 -8.64
CA CYS A 101 17.16 -25.64 -8.89
C CYS A 101 17.14 -24.83 -7.58
N VAL A 102 18.21 -24.08 -7.32
CA VAL A 102 18.33 -23.15 -6.21
C VAL A 102 18.69 -21.79 -6.79
N TYR A 103 17.90 -20.75 -6.50
CA TYR A 103 18.20 -19.41 -6.99
C TYR A 103 18.25 -18.35 -5.87
N GLY A 104 19.02 -17.29 -6.13
CA GLY A 104 19.17 -16.16 -5.23
C GLY A 104 18.04 -15.15 -5.35
N ALA A 105 18.19 -14.14 -6.22
CA ALA A 105 17.20 -13.10 -6.42
C ALA A 105 16.04 -13.56 -7.32
N ALA A 106 14.81 -13.16 -7.00
CA ALA A 106 13.66 -13.36 -7.87
C ALA A 106 13.67 -12.38 -9.06
N ASP A 107 13.11 -12.78 -10.20
CA ASP A 107 12.97 -11.94 -11.39
C ASP A 107 11.50 -11.66 -11.69
N ALA A 108 11.04 -10.46 -11.34
CA ALA A 108 9.66 -10.03 -11.54
C ALA A 108 9.26 -9.85 -13.01
N LYS A 109 10.21 -9.81 -13.96
CA LYS A 109 9.96 -9.52 -15.38
C LYS A 109 10.10 -10.73 -16.29
N ALA A 110 10.95 -11.68 -15.93
CA ALA A 110 11.20 -12.86 -16.76
C ALA A 110 11.21 -14.19 -15.99
N GLY A 111 11.14 -14.16 -14.66
CA GLY A 111 11.29 -15.34 -13.81
C GLY A 111 10.22 -16.40 -14.06
N ALA A 112 10.64 -17.63 -14.37
CA ALA A 112 9.75 -18.72 -14.76
C ALA A 112 9.65 -19.86 -13.74
N LEU A 113 10.27 -19.69 -12.56
CA LEU A 113 10.32 -20.67 -11.47
C LEU A 113 9.66 -20.13 -10.18
N GLY A 114 8.62 -19.31 -10.35
CA GLY A 114 7.81 -18.75 -9.28
C GLY A 114 7.24 -17.37 -9.57
N SER A 115 7.96 -16.49 -10.27
CA SER A 115 7.54 -15.08 -10.43
C SER A 115 6.43 -14.90 -11.44
N LEU A 116 6.63 -15.29 -12.69
CA LEU A 116 5.61 -15.20 -13.74
C LEU A 116 5.05 -16.56 -14.12
N TYR A 117 5.89 -17.59 -14.05
CA TYR A 117 5.53 -18.97 -14.37
C TYR A 117 5.98 -19.91 -13.27
N ASP A 118 5.44 -21.13 -13.27
CA ASP A 118 5.87 -22.21 -12.39
C ASP A 118 6.24 -23.44 -13.24
N LEU A 119 7.14 -23.25 -14.22
CA LEU A 119 7.47 -24.30 -15.20
C LEU A 119 8.03 -25.58 -14.55
N ASN A 120 8.69 -25.46 -13.40
CA ASN A 120 9.18 -26.63 -12.66
C ASN A 120 8.08 -27.54 -12.11
N ALA A 121 6.85 -27.03 -11.99
CA ALA A 121 5.73 -27.71 -11.37
C ALA A 121 4.47 -27.70 -12.25
N ASP A 122 4.63 -27.45 -13.55
CA ASP A 122 3.55 -27.58 -14.54
C ASP A 122 3.33 -29.08 -14.83
N SER A 123 2.13 -29.58 -14.58
CA SER A 123 1.77 -30.98 -14.79
C SER A 123 1.60 -31.38 -16.25
N ARG A 124 1.58 -30.40 -17.17
CA ARG A 124 1.50 -30.63 -18.61
C ARG A 124 2.86 -30.94 -19.23
N LEU A 125 3.94 -30.62 -18.52
CA LEU A 125 5.32 -30.86 -18.97
C LEU A 125 5.80 -32.26 -18.59
N ASN A 126 6.78 -32.77 -19.33
CA ASN A 126 7.26 -34.16 -19.21
C ASN A 126 8.22 -34.42 -18.04
N HIS A 127 8.59 -33.36 -17.29
CA HIS A 127 9.46 -33.43 -16.12
C HIS A 127 9.13 -32.29 -15.16
N GLN A 128 9.27 -32.57 -13.88
CA GLN A 128 9.09 -31.60 -12.79
C GLN A 128 10.28 -31.68 -11.84
N PHE A 129 10.63 -30.57 -11.21
CA PHE A 129 11.81 -30.49 -10.35
C PHE A 129 11.64 -29.53 -9.19
N ASN A 130 12.47 -29.69 -8.16
CA ASN A 130 12.33 -28.91 -6.93
C ASN A 130 12.99 -27.55 -7.06
N VAL A 131 12.34 -26.52 -6.54
CA VAL A 131 12.87 -25.15 -6.52
C VAL A 131 13.09 -24.70 -5.09
N HIS A 132 14.28 -24.18 -4.77
CA HIS A 132 14.57 -23.48 -3.54
C HIS A 132 14.96 -22.02 -3.86
N ALA A 133 14.08 -21.09 -3.51
CA ALA A 133 14.25 -19.67 -3.80
C ALA A 133 14.89 -18.93 -2.61
N GLY A 134 15.62 -17.85 -2.90
CA GLY A 134 16.00 -16.85 -1.91
C GLY A 134 17.33 -17.07 -1.19
N VAL A 135 18.16 -18.01 -1.64
CA VAL A 135 19.46 -18.27 -1.01
C VAL A 135 20.42 -17.12 -1.33
N LEU A 136 20.87 -16.38 -0.31
CA LEU A 136 21.66 -15.15 -0.48
C LEU A 136 20.99 -14.11 -1.42
N ALA A 137 19.66 -13.99 -1.34
CA ALA A 137 18.88 -13.13 -2.23
C ALA A 137 19.34 -11.67 -2.23
N ASP A 138 19.65 -11.10 -1.06
CA ASP A 138 20.08 -9.71 -0.94
C ASP A 138 21.44 -9.48 -1.60
N GLU A 139 22.43 -10.35 -1.35
CA GLU A 139 23.74 -10.28 -2.02
C GLU A 139 23.59 -10.41 -3.55
N CYS A 140 22.73 -11.31 -4.02
CA CYS A 140 22.45 -11.47 -5.45
C CYS A 140 21.80 -10.22 -6.06
N ARG A 141 20.84 -9.61 -5.34
CA ARG A 141 20.14 -8.40 -5.78
C ARG A 141 21.07 -7.19 -5.80
N GLU A 142 21.97 -7.08 -4.81
CA GLU A 142 22.97 -6.01 -4.71
C GLU A 142 23.97 -6.01 -5.87
N VAL A 143 24.43 -7.19 -6.28
CA VAL A 143 25.34 -7.31 -7.44
C VAL A 143 24.65 -6.82 -8.72
N LEU A 144 23.39 -7.20 -8.93
CA LEU A 144 22.62 -6.78 -10.11
C LEU A 144 22.29 -5.28 -10.07
N SER A 145 21.84 -4.76 -8.93
CA SER A 145 21.46 -3.36 -8.78
C SER A 145 22.67 -2.43 -8.86
N GLY A 146 23.81 -2.83 -8.29
CA GLY A 146 25.09 -2.11 -8.39
C GLY A 146 25.58 -1.97 -9.83
N TYR A 147 25.43 -3.02 -10.64
CA TYR A 147 25.78 -2.98 -12.06
C TYR A 147 24.94 -1.97 -12.84
N PHE A 148 23.61 -2.01 -12.69
CA PHE A 148 22.72 -1.05 -13.39
C PHE A 148 22.82 0.38 -12.85
N ALA A 149 23.09 0.56 -11.55
CA ALA A 149 23.39 1.89 -11.01
C ALA A 149 24.68 2.46 -11.63
N GLY A 150 25.71 1.63 -11.81
CA GLY A 150 26.92 1.97 -12.55
C GLY A 150 26.62 2.41 -13.97
N LEU A 151 25.86 1.63 -14.75
CA LEU A 151 25.50 1.98 -16.13
C LEU A 151 24.69 3.29 -16.24
N ARG A 152 23.73 3.51 -15.32
CA ARG A 152 22.93 4.75 -15.27
C ARG A 152 23.76 5.98 -14.95
N SER A 153 24.91 5.82 -14.30
CA SER A 153 25.86 6.90 -14.06
C SER A 153 26.81 7.17 -15.23
N VAL A 154 26.90 6.27 -16.21
CA VAL A 154 27.95 6.28 -17.25
C VAL A 154 27.42 6.60 -18.65
N ASP A 155 26.23 6.17 -19.08
CA ASP A 155 25.90 6.22 -20.51
C ASP A 155 24.62 6.99 -20.87
N GLY A 156 24.83 8.24 -21.29
CA GLY A 156 24.14 8.78 -22.46
C GLY A 156 25.06 8.65 -23.67
N VAL A 157 24.66 7.85 -24.66
CA VAL A 157 25.00 7.82 -26.12
C VAL A 157 24.99 6.36 -26.60
N GLY A 158 24.24 6.06 -27.66
CA GLY A 158 24.16 4.75 -28.32
C GLY A 158 24.40 4.82 -29.83
N CYS A 159 24.19 3.68 -30.54
CA CYS A 159 24.06 3.43 -32.01
C CYS A 159 24.92 2.19 -32.41
N ASP A 160 24.66 1.30 -33.38
CA ASP A 160 23.54 0.72 -34.16
C ASP A 160 24.16 -0.43 -35.02
N CYS A 161 23.31 -1.35 -35.52
CA CYS A 161 23.41 -2.30 -36.67
C CYS A 161 24.41 -3.48 -36.59
N GLY A 162 24.17 -4.71 -37.09
CA GLY A 162 23.07 -5.34 -37.82
C GLY A 162 23.54 -6.60 -38.61
N MET A 163 22.67 -7.62 -38.69
CA MET A 163 22.48 -8.64 -39.78
C MET A 163 23.13 -10.06 -39.78
N ASN A 164 22.24 -11.06 -39.66
CA ASN A 164 21.91 -12.23 -40.53
C ASN A 164 22.59 -13.63 -40.49
N LEU A 165 21.71 -14.62 -40.21
CA LEU A 165 21.34 -15.87 -40.95
C LEU A 165 21.93 -17.27 -40.60
N GLU A 166 20.98 -18.12 -40.16
CA GLU A 166 20.68 -19.52 -40.53
C GLU A 166 21.64 -20.68 -40.24
N ALA A 167 21.21 -21.63 -39.39
CA ALA A 167 20.99 -23.04 -39.77
C ALA A 167 20.39 -23.89 -38.62
N HIS A 168 19.15 -24.37 -38.79
CA HIS A 168 18.51 -25.43 -38.01
C HIS A 168 17.94 -26.47 -38.99
N ALA A 169 18.46 -27.71 -38.98
CA ALA A 169 17.74 -28.93 -39.37
C ALA A 169 18.65 -30.18 -39.29
N ALA A 170 18.80 -30.81 -38.12
CA ALA A 170 19.27 -32.21 -38.00
C ALA A 170 19.16 -32.80 -36.56
N HIS A 171 18.01 -32.67 -35.86
CA HIS A 171 17.89 -33.23 -34.49
C HIS A 171 16.63 -34.07 -34.21
N ALA A 172 15.85 -34.42 -35.24
CA ALA A 172 14.59 -35.16 -35.06
C ALA A 172 14.72 -36.70 -35.06
N GLU A 173 15.89 -37.28 -35.36
CA GLU A 173 16.05 -38.74 -35.46
C GLU A 173 16.86 -39.40 -34.34
N ALA A 174 17.38 -38.65 -33.36
CA ALA A 174 18.20 -39.22 -32.27
C ALA A 174 17.41 -39.66 -31.02
N LEU A 175 16.08 -39.49 -31.00
CA LEU A 175 15.25 -39.74 -29.80
C LEU A 175 14.65 -41.15 -29.69
N ALA A 176 14.92 -42.03 -30.65
CA ALA A 176 14.42 -43.41 -30.65
C ALA A 176 15.53 -44.41 -30.33
N GLY A 177 16.02 -44.41 -29.09
CA GLY A 177 16.76 -45.58 -28.59
C GLY A 177 17.88 -45.28 -27.60
N VAL A 178 17.53 -45.04 -26.33
CA VAL A 178 18.39 -45.44 -25.20
C VAL A 178 17.49 -45.84 -24.04
N GLY A 179 17.48 -47.13 -23.75
CA GLY A 179 16.71 -47.77 -22.68
C GLY A 179 17.23 -47.45 -21.27
N ASP A 180 16.41 -47.85 -20.30
CA ASP A 180 16.60 -47.74 -18.86
C ASP A 180 18.01 -48.10 -18.40
N LEU A 181 18.72 -47.10 -17.86
CA LEU A 181 19.71 -47.31 -16.83
C LEU A 181 19.14 -46.62 -15.58
N ALA A 182 18.70 -47.44 -14.64
CA ALA A 182 18.32 -47.03 -13.30
C ALA A 182 19.58 -46.48 -12.60
N ASP A 183 19.79 -45.17 -12.74
CA ASP A 183 20.69 -44.41 -11.87
C ASP A 183 19.93 -44.17 -10.57
N GLU A 184 20.60 -44.34 -9.42
CA GLU A 184 20.03 -44.07 -8.10
C GLU A 184 19.52 -42.63 -8.06
N THR A 185 18.22 -42.45 -8.30
CA THR A 185 17.58 -41.14 -8.30
C THR A 185 17.63 -40.61 -6.88
N LEU A 186 18.45 -39.56 -6.67
CA LEU A 186 18.35 -38.72 -5.49
C LEU A 186 16.88 -38.30 -5.35
N ASN A 187 16.22 -38.85 -4.33
CA ASN A 187 14.82 -38.54 -4.05
C ASN A 187 14.75 -37.17 -3.39
N TYR A 188 14.48 -36.14 -4.18
CA TYR A 188 14.28 -34.77 -3.68
C TYR A 188 12.92 -34.58 -2.95
N GLY A 189 12.11 -35.64 -2.82
CA GLY A 189 10.77 -35.57 -2.27
C GLY A 189 9.72 -35.17 -3.32
N PRO A 190 8.47 -34.89 -2.91
CA PRO A 190 7.45 -34.35 -3.81
C PRO A 190 7.90 -32.99 -4.37
N VAL A 191 7.44 -32.66 -5.57
CA VAL A 191 7.73 -31.38 -6.24
C VAL A 191 7.29 -30.23 -5.33
N GLN A 192 8.25 -29.39 -4.94
CA GLN A 192 7.99 -28.19 -4.14
C GLN A 192 8.00 -26.95 -5.02
N ARG A 193 6.90 -26.18 -4.95
CA ARG A 193 6.85 -24.80 -5.44
C ARG A 193 7.41 -23.86 -4.37
N ARG A 194 7.80 -22.64 -4.76
CA ARG A 194 8.07 -21.61 -3.77
C ARG A 194 6.75 -21.24 -3.07
N PRO A 195 6.75 -21.05 -1.74
CA PRO A 195 5.58 -20.54 -1.03
C PRO A 195 5.09 -19.22 -1.63
N ARG A 196 3.78 -19.09 -1.85
CA ARG A 196 3.19 -17.85 -2.35
C ARG A 196 3.25 -16.77 -1.28
N ARG A 197 3.67 -15.57 -1.66
CA ARG A 197 3.72 -14.40 -0.79
C ARG A 197 2.57 -13.47 -1.12
N VAL A 198 1.70 -13.23 -0.14
CA VAL A 198 0.49 -12.40 -0.34
C VAL A 198 0.53 -11.23 0.65
N LEU A 199 0.38 -10.02 0.13
CA LEU A 199 0.18 -8.82 0.94
C LEU A 199 -1.30 -8.47 0.98
N LEU A 200 -1.86 -8.40 2.18
CA LEU A 200 -3.21 -7.89 2.41
C LEU A 200 -3.08 -6.44 2.88
N ALA A 201 -3.80 -5.54 2.20
CA ALA A 201 -3.93 -4.14 2.58
C ALA A 201 -5.37 -3.71 2.33
N ILE A 202 -6.26 -4.08 3.23
CA ILE A 202 -7.71 -3.99 3.06
C ILE A 202 -8.27 -2.90 3.97
N ASP A 203 -9.07 -1.99 3.41
CA ASP A 203 -9.80 -0.98 4.19
C ASP A 203 -11.00 -1.62 4.90
N SER A 204 -11.48 -0.93 5.92
CA SER A 204 -12.67 -1.32 6.66
C SER A 204 -13.90 -1.41 5.75
N PHE A 205 -14.76 -2.37 6.05
CA PHE A 205 -16.10 -2.44 5.47
C PHE A 205 -16.99 -1.62 6.40
N LYS A 206 -17.10 -0.33 6.11
CA LYS A 206 -17.75 0.68 6.99
C LYS A 206 -19.06 0.15 7.59
N GLY A 207 -19.15 0.20 8.91
CA GLY A 207 -20.30 -0.27 9.69
C GLY A 207 -20.45 -1.80 9.83
N ASN A 208 -19.44 -2.59 9.43
CA ASN A 208 -19.49 -4.05 9.43
C ASN A 208 -18.21 -4.69 10.01
N VAL A 209 -17.16 -4.84 9.22
CA VAL A 209 -15.88 -5.46 9.65
C VAL A 209 -14.72 -4.48 9.56
N SER A 210 -13.85 -4.52 10.56
CA SER A 210 -12.59 -3.76 10.56
C SER A 210 -11.58 -4.31 9.55
N SER A 211 -10.60 -3.50 9.17
CA SER A 211 -9.49 -3.88 8.28
C SER A 211 -8.81 -5.17 8.76
N ALA A 212 -8.44 -5.25 10.04
CA ALA A 212 -7.78 -6.43 10.61
C ALA A 212 -8.65 -7.71 10.56
N GLN A 213 -9.96 -7.58 10.78
CA GLN A 213 -10.89 -8.72 10.66
C GLN A 213 -11.01 -9.18 9.21
N ALA A 214 -11.11 -8.24 8.27
CA ALA A 214 -11.18 -8.55 6.84
C ALA A 214 -9.91 -9.25 6.35
N GLU A 215 -8.74 -8.76 6.75
CA GLU A 215 -7.45 -9.37 6.43
C GLU A 215 -7.32 -10.77 7.02
N THR A 216 -7.74 -10.98 8.27
CA THR A 216 -7.74 -12.31 8.90
C THR A 216 -8.62 -13.29 8.11
N ALA A 217 -9.82 -12.86 7.72
CA ALA A 217 -10.76 -13.67 6.95
C ALA A 217 -10.22 -14.02 5.55
N VAL A 218 -9.71 -13.03 4.83
CA VAL A 218 -9.11 -13.22 3.50
C VAL A 218 -7.88 -14.12 3.58
N ALA A 219 -7.03 -13.94 4.60
CA ALA A 219 -5.86 -14.79 4.81
C ALA A 219 -6.23 -16.27 5.04
N GLU A 220 -7.35 -16.55 5.73
CA GLU A 220 -7.87 -17.91 5.84
C GLU A 220 -8.24 -18.47 4.46
N GLY A 221 -8.95 -17.68 3.64
CA GLY A 221 -9.32 -18.04 2.27
C GLY A 221 -8.12 -18.36 1.38
N VAL A 222 -7.08 -17.52 1.45
CA VAL A 222 -5.80 -17.72 0.75
C VAL A 222 -5.18 -19.06 1.15
N ARG A 223 -5.12 -19.37 2.45
CA ARG A 223 -4.51 -20.60 2.95
C ARG A 223 -5.30 -21.88 2.60
N ARG A 224 -6.59 -21.78 2.25
CA ARG A 224 -7.35 -22.91 1.71
C ARG A 224 -6.87 -23.33 0.31
N VAL A 225 -6.30 -22.41 -0.45
CA VAL A 225 -5.75 -22.68 -1.79
C VAL A 225 -4.24 -22.98 -1.70
N TRP A 226 -3.51 -22.18 -0.93
CA TRP A 226 -2.07 -22.30 -0.72
C TRP A 226 -1.76 -22.52 0.77
N PRO A 227 -1.75 -23.76 1.26
CA PRO A 227 -1.54 -24.06 2.68
C PRO A 227 -0.20 -23.56 3.24
N ASP A 228 0.81 -23.41 2.38
CA ASP A 228 2.15 -22.92 2.69
C ASP A 228 2.32 -21.41 2.46
N ALA A 229 1.27 -20.68 2.07
CA ALA A 229 1.37 -19.25 1.76
C ALA A 229 1.86 -18.40 2.94
N GLN A 230 2.79 -17.51 2.61
CA GLN A 230 3.30 -16.45 3.48
C GLN A 230 2.40 -15.22 3.30
N VAL A 231 1.46 -15.03 4.22
CA VAL A 231 0.52 -13.91 4.18
C VAL A 231 0.94 -12.84 5.18
N SER A 232 1.17 -11.63 4.70
CA SER A 232 1.40 -10.43 5.50
C SER A 232 0.18 -9.55 5.44
N ALA A 233 -0.24 -8.99 6.58
CA ALA A 233 -1.38 -8.09 6.69
C ALA A 233 -0.92 -6.69 7.07
N LEU A 234 -1.52 -5.67 6.46
CA LEU A 234 -1.26 -4.25 6.68
C LEU A 234 -2.61 -3.54 6.75
N PRO A 235 -3.22 -3.47 7.95
CA PRO A 235 -4.49 -2.81 8.11
C PRO A 235 -4.43 -1.42 7.49
N LEU A 236 -5.40 -1.11 6.63
CA LEU A 236 -5.41 0.11 5.84
C LEU A 236 -6.56 1.01 6.26
N ALA A 237 -6.38 2.31 6.04
CA ALA A 237 -7.40 3.34 6.12
C ALA A 237 -7.09 4.48 5.13
N ASP A 238 -8.08 5.33 4.88
CA ASP A 238 -8.04 6.48 3.96
C ASP A 238 -7.85 7.83 4.68
N GLY A 239 -7.35 7.82 5.92
CA GLY A 239 -7.33 9.02 6.79
C GLY A 239 -8.63 9.25 7.55
N GLY A 240 -9.61 8.35 7.41
CA GLY A 240 -10.79 8.26 8.25
C GLY A 240 -10.62 7.34 9.46
N GLU A 241 -11.72 6.70 9.85
CA GLU A 241 -11.78 5.71 10.93
C GLU A 241 -10.84 4.53 10.66
N GLY A 242 -10.05 4.14 11.66
CA GLY A 242 -9.12 3.00 11.59
C GLY A 242 -7.70 3.35 11.15
N THR A 243 -7.42 4.62 10.83
CA THR A 243 -6.07 5.13 10.55
C THR A 243 -5.13 4.96 11.73
N LEU A 244 -5.61 5.20 12.95
CA LEU A 244 -4.87 5.03 14.19
C LEU A 244 -4.48 3.57 14.38
N ASP A 245 -5.44 2.66 14.21
CA ASP A 245 -5.20 1.22 14.35
C ASP A 245 -4.26 0.68 13.25
N ALA A 246 -4.34 1.22 12.03
CA ALA A 246 -3.44 0.93 10.92
C ALA A 246 -1.99 1.31 11.22
N VAL A 247 -1.77 2.54 11.71
CA VAL A 247 -0.41 3.00 12.07
C VAL A 247 0.11 2.25 13.31
N ALA A 248 -0.76 1.99 14.31
CA ALA A 248 -0.40 1.24 15.51
C ALA A 248 0.11 -0.18 15.22
N ALA A 249 -0.38 -0.81 14.15
CA ALA A 249 0.11 -2.12 13.72
C ALA A 249 1.58 -2.10 13.27
N CYS A 250 2.13 -0.94 12.94
CA CYS A 250 3.52 -0.75 12.51
C CYS A 250 4.44 -0.17 13.59
N GLY A 251 3.89 0.46 14.63
CA GLY A 251 4.66 1.07 15.72
C GLY A 251 3.86 2.14 16.48
N GLY A 252 4.51 2.78 17.45
CA GLY A 252 3.88 3.78 18.32
C GLY A 252 3.02 3.19 19.45
N GLU A 253 2.56 4.06 20.34
CA GLU A 253 1.74 3.71 21.49
C GLU A 253 0.37 4.38 21.40
N ILE A 254 -0.70 3.58 21.53
CA ILE A 254 -2.06 4.12 21.65
C ILE A 254 -2.25 4.61 23.07
N VAL A 255 -2.56 5.90 23.21
CA VAL A 255 -2.86 6.56 24.48
C VAL A 255 -4.33 6.94 24.49
N THR A 256 -5.03 6.51 25.54
CA THR A 256 -6.43 6.91 25.78
C THR A 256 -6.48 8.09 26.75
N CYS A 257 -7.28 9.09 26.42
CA CYS A 257 -7.45 10.28 27.25
C CYS A 257 -8.88 10.81 27.27
N GLU A 258 -9.27 11.33 28.44
CA GLU A 258 -10.54 12.04 28.62
C GLU A 258 -10.46 13.45 28.00
N VAL A 259 -11.26 13.70 26.96
CA VAL A 259 -11.39 14.99 26.27
C VAL A 259 -12.86 15.42 26.19
N ALA A 260 -13.11 16.68 25.84
CA ALA A 260 -14.46 17.18 25.60
C ALA A 260 -15.05 16.52 24.34
N GLY A 261 -16.17 15.83 24.50
CA GLY A 261 -16.97 15.34 23.38
C GLY A 261 -17.74 16.45 22.68
N PRO A 262 -18.39 16.17 21.54
CA PRO A 262 -18.95 17.20 20.68
C PRO A 262 -20.15 17.91 21.31
N LEU A 263 -20.84 17.29 22.27
CA LEU A 263 -22.04 17.83 22.92
C LEU A 263 -21.83 18.11 24.42
N GLY A 264 -20.61 18.49 24.81
CA GLY A 264 -20.27 18.99 26.15
C GLY A 264 -19.99 17.92 27.22
N LYS A 265 -20.29 16.65 26.96
CA LYS A 265 -19.89 15.52 27.84
C LYS A 265 -18.44 15.14 27.55
N ARG A 266 -17.69 14.68 28.57
CA ARG A 266 -16.35 14.12 28.37
C ARG A 266 -16.43 12.74 27.71
N VAL A 267 -15.46 12.43 26.86
CA VAL A 267 -15.33 11.15 26.16
C VAL A 267 -13.89 10.64 26.29
N ALA A 268 -13.75 9.32 26.36
CA ALA A 268 -12.46 8.66 26.26
C ALA A 268 -12.07 8.57 24.77
N ALA A 269 -11.11 9.40 24.36
CA ALA A 269 -10.60 9.46 22.99
C ALA A 269 -9.20 8.84 22.92
N ARG A 270 -8.94 8.07 21.87
CA ARG A 270 -7.61 7.51 21.58
C ARG A 270 -6.81 8.44 20.67
N MET A 271 -5.49 8.46 20.87
CA MET A 271 -4.52 9.00 19.91
C MET A 271 -3.29 8.09 19.89
N LEU A 272 -2.56 8.06 18.80
CA LEU A 272 -1.28 7.36 18.74
C LEU A 272 -0.14 8.36 18.92
N VAL A 273 0.83 8.01 19.76
CA VAL A 273 2.07 8.77 19.96
C VAL A 273 3.24 7.90 19.55
N ASP A 274 4.07 8.41 18.66
CA ASP A 274 5.28 7.75 18.20
C ASP A 274 6.50 8.58 18.63
N GLY A 275 7.15 8.11 19.69
CA GLY A 275 8.36 8.73 20.23
C GLY A 275 9.59 8.56 19.35
N GLU A 276 9.65 7.52 18.50
CA GLU A 276 10.79 7.28 17.60
C GLU A 276 10.80 8.30 16.46
N HIS A 277 9.62 8.57 15.89
CA HIS A 277 9.45 9.52 14.78
C HIS A 277 9.05 10.93 15.23
N GLU A 278 9.00 11.20 16.55
CA GLU A 278 8.50 12.44 17.14
C GLU A 278 7.15 12.86 16.52
N SER A 279 6.21 11.92 16.38
CA SER A 279 4.95 12.15 15.68
C SER A 279 3.73 11.68 16.49
N ALA A 280 2.54 12.11 16.09
CA ALA A 280 1.29 11.62 16.64
C ALA A 280 0.22 11.50 15.55
N VAL A 281 -0.68 10.53 15.70
CA VAL A 281 -1.85 10.35 14.82
C VAL A 281 -3.11 10.55 15.64
N ILE A 282 -3.97 11.45 15.16
CA ILE A 282 -5.24 11.82 15.78
C ILE A 282 -6.35 11.59 14.77
N GLU A 283 -7.32 10.77 15.10
CA GLU A 283 -8.59 10.72 14.38
C GLU A 283 -9.57 11.70 15.04
N MET A 284 -10.10 12.66 14.29
CA MET A 284 -11.02 13.64 14.88
C MET A 284 -12.30 12.96 15.41
N ALA A 285 -12.68 11.81 14.83
CA ALA A 285 -13.85 11.04 15.22
C ALA A 285 -13.78 10.51 16.65
N GLU A 286 -12.59 10.24 17.19
CA GLU A 286 -12.38 9.79 18.57
C GLU A 286 -12.84 10.84 19.60
N ALA A 287 -12.80 12.13 19.24
CA ALA A 287 -13.26 13.22 20.12
C ALA A 287 -14.59 13.83 19.68
N ALA A 288 -14.85 13.90 18.37
CA ALA A 288 -15.95 14.67 17.78
C ALA A 288 -16.66 13.90 16.64
N GLY A 289 -16.69 12.57 16.75
CA GLY A 289 -17.28 11.68 15.75
C GLY A 289 -18.81 11.65 15.75
N ILE A 290 -19.37 11.30 14.60
CA ILE A 290 -20.82 11.22 14.33
C ILE A 290 -21.53 10.22 15.24
N GLY A 291 -20.83 9.18 15.71
CA GLY A 291 -21.36 8.19 16.66
C GLY A 291 -21.76 8.76 18.03
N TYR A 292 -21.28 9.97 18.39
CA TYR A 292 -21.70 10.67 19.60
C TYR A 292 -22.96 11.53 19.41
N SER A 293 -23.41 11.73 18.17
CA SER A 293 -24.50 12.62 17.83
C SER A 293 -25.80 11.85 17.62
N PRO A 294 -26.95 12.36 18.10
CA PRO A 294 -28.26 11.85 17.70
C PRO A 294 -28.67 12.30 16.28
N CYS A 295 -27.81 13.04 15.57
CA CYS A 295 -28.04 13.59 14.23
C CYS A 295 -29.33 14.42 14.12
N THR A 296 -29.67 15.17 15.17
CA THR A 296 -30.73 16.17 15.15
C THR A 296 -30.16 17.53 14.78
N GLU A 297 -30.99 18.43 14.26
CA GLU A 297 -30.58 19.80 13.93
C GLU A 297 -29.93 20.52 15.12
N SER A 298 -30.55 20.41 16.31
CA SER A 298 -30.00 20.99 17.54
C SER A 298 -28.61 20.47 17.89
N ALA A 299 -28.33 19.18 17.64
CA ALA A 299 -27.02 18.60 17.86
C ALA A 299 -26.02 19.06 16.79
N ALA A 300 -26.44 19.11 15.52
CA ALA A 300 -25.61 19.58 14.40
C ALA A 300 -25.15 21.04 14.58
N LEU A 301 -26.02 21.87 15.18
CA LEU A 301 -25.74 23.27 15.48
C LEU A 301 -24.85 23.46 16.72
N ALA A 302 -24.98 22.60 17.74
CA ALA A 302 -24.23 22.71 19.00
C ALA A 302 -22.88 21.97 18.99
N ALA A 303 -22.70 20.98 18.10
CA ALA A 303 -21.55 20.09 18.10
C ALA A 303 -20.22 20.85 17.91
N THR A 304 -19.26 20.63 18.82
CA THR A 304 -17.96 21.33 18.83
C THR A 304 -16.76 20.41 18.60
N THR A 305 -15.70 20.95 17.99
CA THR A 305 -14.41 20.29 17.80
C THR A 305 -13.42 20.48 18.95
N TYR A 306 -13.85 21.03 20.09
CA TYR A 306 -12.97 21.38 21.23
C TYR A 306 -12.06 20.22 21.69
N GLY A 307 -12.59 19.01 21.79
CA GLY A 307 -11.80 17.82 22.18
C GLY A 307 -10.67 17.49 21.20
N VAL A 308 -10.81 17.81 19.92
CA VAL A 308 -9.74 17.63 18.92
C VAL A 308 -8.55 18.52 19.25
N GLY A 309 -8.80 19.78 19.64
CA GLY A 309 -7.73 20.69 20.07
C GLY A 309 -7.08 20.23 21.39
N GLU A 310 -7.84 19.64 22.32
CA GLU A 310 -7.26 19.00 23.52
C GLU A 310 -6.32 17.84 23.16
N LEU A 311 -6.67 17.00 22.17
CA LEU A 311 -5.80 15.92 21.67
C LEU A 311 -4.51 16.49 21.05
N MET A 312 -4.63 17.53 20.21
CA MET A 312 -3.47 18.19 19.60
C MET A 312 -2.51 18.74 20.66
N LEU A 313 -3.03 19.43 21.69
CA LEU A 313 -2.19 19.92 22.79
C LEU A 313 -1.49 18.80 23.55
N ARG A 314 -2.18 17.67 23.78
CA ARG A 314 -1.58 16.52 24.46
C ARG A 314 -0.47 15.90 23.62
N ALA A 315 -0.68 15.74 22.32
CA ALA A 315 0.34 15.23 21.41
C ALA A 315 1.60 16.11 21.40
N VAL A 316 1.44 17.44 21.27
CA VAL A 316 2.58 18.38 21.32
C VAL A 316 3.29 18.33 22.68
N ARG A 317 2.54 18.24 23.79
CA ARG A 317 3.11 18.10 25.14
C ARG A 317 3.82 16.77 25.36
N ALA A 318 3.42 15.72 24.65
CA ALA A 318 4.09 14.43 24.63
C ALA A 318 5.38 14.44 23.77
N GLY A 319 5.69 15.56 23.10
CA GLY A 319 6.91 15.74 22.31
C GLY A 319 6.72 15.59 20.81
N ALA A 320 5.49 15.39 20.32
CA ALA A 320 5.23 15.27 18.88
C ALA A 320 5.56 16.59 18.15
N ARG A 321 6.42 16.49 17.13
CA ARG A 321 6.75 17.56 16.19
C ARG A 321 5.94 17.49 14.92
N THR A 322 5.37 16.32 14.59
CA THR A 322 4.44 16.16 13.47
C THR A 322 3.12 15.58 13.95
N LEU A 323 2.01 16.22 13.61
CA LEU A 323 0.66 15.76 13.93
C LEU A 323 -0.03 15.35 12.63
N TYR A 324 -0.38 14.07 12.51
CA TYR A 324 -1.25 13.55 11.46
C TYR A 324 -2.70 13.57 11.96
N ILE A 325 -3.59 14.26 11.25
CA ILE A 325 -4.97 14.44 11.68
C ILE A 325 -5.93 13.90 10.61
N GLY A 326 -6.63 12.83 10.95
CA GLY A 326 -7.71 12.26 10.15
C GLY A 326 -9.02 13.01 10.34
N LEU A 327 -9.69 13.37 9.24
CA LEU A 327 -10.91 14.19 9.24
C LEU A 327 -12.20 13.41 8.95
N GLY A 328 -12.14 12.08 8.88
CA GLY A 328 -13.32 11.24 8.64
C GLY A 328 -14.34 11.27 9.79
N GLY A 329 -15.62 11.09 9.47
CA GLY A 329 -16.64 10.72 10.47
C GLY A 329 -17.09 11.81 11.45
N SER A 330 -16.96 13.10 11.14
CA SER A 330 -17.30 14.21 12.06
C SER A 330 -18.80 14.36 12.39
N ALA A 331 -19.14 14.68 13.64
CA ALA A 331 -20.46 15.19 14.07
C ALA A 331 -20.63 16.71 13.90
N THR A 332 -19.54 17.43 13.70
CA THR A 332 -19.44 18.89 13.91
C THR A 332 -19.65 19.69 12.63
N ASN A 333 -20.12 20.93 12.78
CA ASN A 333 -20.20 21.94 11.71
C ASN A 333 -19.69 23.31 12.19
N ASP A 334 -18.86 23.35 13.22
CA ASP A 334 -18.39 24.57 13.88
C ASP A 334 -17.22 25.27 13.17
N GLY A 335 -16.88 24.87 11.94
CA GLY A 335 -15.75 25.45 11.22
C GLY A 335 -14.38 25.17 11.87
N GLY A 336 -14.29 24.23 12.83
CA GLY A 336 -13.08 24.02 13.63
C GLY A 336 -12.87 25.06 14.74
N ALA A 337 -13.86 25.92 15.01
CA ALA A 337 -13.77 26.97 16.02
C ALA A 337 -13.46 26.42 17.42
N GLY A 338 -14.10 25.30 17.81
CA GLY A 338 -13.83 24.66 19.09
C GLY A 338 -12.38 24.21 19.22
N MET A 339 -11.82 23.58 18.18
CA MET A 339 -10.41 23.17 18.15
C MET A 339 -9.47 24.38 18.30
N LEU A 340 -9.75 25.49 17.61
CA LEU A 340 -8.98 26.72 17.74
C LEU A 340 -9.04 27.29 19.17
N GLN A 341 -10.23 27.35 19.79
CA GLN A 341 -10.41 27.80 21.16
C GLN A 341 -9.65 26.91 22.16
N ALA A 342 -9.68 25.59 21.98
CA ALA A 342 -8.94 24.65 22.82
C ALA A 342 -7.42 24.83 22.72
N LEU A 343 -6.90 25.16 21.54
CA LEU A 343 -5.49 25.54 21.36
C LEU A 343 -5.15 26.93 21.94
N GLY A 344 -6.16 27.72 22.32
CA GLY A 344 -6.02 29.02 22.95
C GLY A 344 -6.30 30.22 22.03
N ALA A 345 -6.69 30.00 20.78
CA ALA A 345 -7.12 31.09 19.90
C ALA A 345 -8.32 31.82 20.50
N ARG A 346 -8.43 33.12 20.25
CA ARG A 346 -9.53 33.94 20.75
C ARG A 346 -10.50 34.20 19.61
N LEU A 347 -11.67 33.57 19.69
CA LEU A 347 -12.78 33.77 18.77
C LEU A 347 -13.88 34.45 19.57
N VAL A 348 -14.06 35.76 19.35
CA VAL A 348 -14.89 36.60 20.22
C VAL A 348 -15.99 37.32 19.45
N ASP A 349 -17.06 37.65 20.17
CA ASP A 349 -18.19 38.46 19.70
C ASP A 349 -17.88 39.96 19.68
N ASP A 350 -18.88 40.78 19.34
CA ASP A 350 -18.80 42.24 19.30
C ASP A 350 -18.55 42.89 20.67
N ARG A 351 -18.74 42.15 21.76
CA ARG A 351 -18.48 42.57 23.15
C ARG A 351 -17.11 42.08 23.64
N GLY A 352 -16.37 41.33 22.83
CA GLY A 352 -15.08 40.75 23.21
C GLY A 352 -15.18 39.51 24.10
N CYS A 353 -16.36 38.89 24.20
CA CYS A 353 -16.58 37.63 24.90
C CYS A 353 -16.35 36.45 23.96
N ASP A 354 -15.84 35.33 24.45
CA ASP A 354 -15.65 34.14 23.63
C ASP A 354 -17.01 33.62 23.11
N ILE A 355 -17.06 33.24 21.83
CA ILE A 355 -18.28 32.72 21.20
C ILE A 355 -18.71 31.38 21.83
N ALA A 356 -20.03 31.12 21.76
CA ALA A 356 -20.58 29.83 22.17
C ALA A 356 -20.04 28.68 21.30
N PRO A 357 -19.99 27.44 21.81
CA PRO A 357 -19.61 26.28 21.00
C PRO A 357 -20.59 26.01 19.85
N GLY A 358 -20.09 25.38 18.79
CA GLY A 358 -20.90 24.92 17.66
C GLY A 358 -21.06 25.94 16.54
N LEU A 359 -21.81 25.54 15.50
CA LEU A 359 -22.14 26.40 14.35
C LEU A 359 -22.91 27.65 14.78
N THR A 360 -23.77 27.56 15.80
CA THR A 360 -24.50 28.72 16.34
C THR A 360 -23.56 29.81 16.85
N GLY A 361 -22.39 29.46 17.39
CA GLY A 361 -21.40 30.44 17.82
C GLY A 361 -20.87 31.31 16.67
N LEU A 362 -20.82 30.75 15.45
CA LEU A 362 -20.32 31.45 14.27
C LEU A 362 -21.26 32.56 13.80
N GLU A 363 -22.53 32.59 14.22
CA GLU A 363 -23.43 33.72 13.94
C GLU A 363 -22.90 35.03 14.54
N HIS A 364 -22.23 34.94 15.69
CA HIS A 364 -21.84 36.10 16.49
C HIS A 364 -20.34 36.40 16.45
N VAL A 365 -19.53 35.60 15.75
CA VAL A 365 -18.08 35.80 15.71
C VAL A 365 -17.73 37.11 14.99
N ALA A 366 -17.02 37.98 15.68
CA ALA A 366 -16.65 39.30 15.19
C ALA A 366 -15.14 39.43 14.94
N SER A 367 -14.29 38.70 15.68
CA SER A 367 -12.84 38.70 15.46
C SER A 367 -12.18 37.38 15.88
N ILE A 368 -11.04 37.07 15.26
CA ILE A 368 -10.26 35.85 15.49
C ILE A 368 -8.79 36.22 15.67
N ASP A 369 -8.19 35.81 16.80
CA ASP A 369 -6.74 35.87 17.02
C ASP A 369 -6.16 34.45 17.14
N LEU A 370 -5.35 34.06 16.16
CA LEU A 370 -4.69 32.76 16.07
C LEU A 370 -3.34 32.70 16.80
N ALA A 371 -2.78 33.84 17.21
CA ALA A 371 -1.43 33.90 17.74
C ALA A 371 -1.21 33.01 18.98
N PRO A 372 -2.13 32.92 19.96
CA PRO A 372 -1.95 32.01 21.08
C PRO A 372 -1.94 30.54 20.66
N ALA A 373 -2.82 30.12 19.74
CA ALA A 373 -2.87 28.75 19.23
C ALA A 373 -1.58 28.36 18.49
N LEU A 374 -1.07 29.24 17.64
CA LEU A 374 0.19 29.01 16.93
C LEU A 374 1.38 28.87 17.87
N ARG A 375 1.41 29.65 18.96
CA ARG A 375 2.43 29.50 20.01
C ARG A 375 2.27 28.20 20.79
N ALA A 376 1.04 27.76 21.05
CA ALA A 376 0.76 26.50 21.74
C ALA A 376 1.21 25.28 20.93
N LEU A 377 1.11 25.33 19.59
CA LEU A 377 1.65 24.30 18.70
C LEU A 377 3.17 24.31 18.62
N ASN A 378 3.84 25.37 19.06
CA ASN A 378 5.30 25.47 19.16
C ASN A 378 6.06 25.05 17.87
N GLY A 379 5.49 25.38 16.70
CA GLY A 379 6.08 25.04 15.41
C GLY A 379 5.93 23.58 14.98
N ALA A 380 5.08 22.79 15.65
CA ALA A 380 4.71 21.46 15.19
C ALA A 380 4.11 21.52 13.78
N ARG A 381 4.56 20.61 12.90
CA ARG A 381 3.99 20.42 11.57
C ARG A 381 2.66 19.70 11.71
N VAL A 382 1.63 20.19 11.02
CA VAL A 382 0.31 19.56 11.02
C VAL A 382 0.01 19.07 9.61
N VAL A 383 -0.22 17.77 9.47
CA VAL A 383 -0.55 17.10 8.22
C VAL A 383 -1.98 16.58 8.34
N VAL A 384 -2.85 17.07 7.46
CA VAL A 384 -4.27 16.72 7.44
C VAL A 384 -4.47 15.63 6.39
N LEU A 385 -5.09 14.53 6.81
CA LEU A 385 -5.41 13.40 5.97
C LEU A 385 -6.85 13.57 5.48
N SER A 386 -7.02 13.91 4.20
CA SER A 386 -8.34 14.13 3.61
C SER A 386 -8.39 13.80 2.13
N ASP A 387 -9.34 12.95 1.75
CA ASP A 387 -9.61 12.59 0.36
C ASP A 387 -10.85 13.31 -0.22
N VAL A 388 -11.32 14.39 0.44
CA VAL A 388 -12.41 15.23 -0.07
C VAL A 388 -11.89 16.59 -0.55
N GLU A 389 -12.38 17.05 -1.70
CA GLU A 389 -11.98 18.33 -2.29
C GLU A 389 -12.98 19.46 -2.02
N ASN A 390 -14.00 19.22 -1.21
CA ASN A 390 -15.06 20.19 -0.95
C ASN A 390 -14.50 21.49 -0.30
N PRO A 391 -14.85 22.68 -0.83
CA PRO A 391 -14.51 23.95 -0.21
C PRO A 391 -15.28 24.17 1.10
N LEU A 392 -14.98 25.24 1.83
CA LEU A 392 -15.65 25.54 3.10
C LEU A 392 -17.14 25.85 2.90
N VAL A 393 -17.47 26.64 1.88
CA VAL A 393 -18.81 27.25 1.68
C VAL A 393 -19.37 27.03 0.28
N GLY A 394 -20.65 27.34 0.09
CA GLY A 394 -21.35 27.34 -1.19
C GLY A 394 -21.95 25.98 -1.56
N ARG A 395 -22.37 25.83 -2.82
CA ARG A 395 -23.12 24.63 -3.29
C ARG A 395 -22.38 23.31 -3.15
N ARG A 396 -21.04 23.34 -3.14
CA ARG A 396 -20.18 22.18 -2.88
C ARG A 396 -19.52 22.24 -1.49
N GLY A 397 -19.95 23.18 -0.66
CA GLY A 397 -19.38 23.48 0.65
C GLY A 397 -19.69 22.44 1.71
N ALA A 398 -19.11 22.63 2.89
CA ALA A 398 -19.21 21.69 4.01
C ALA A 398 -20.66 21.41 4.41
N LEU A 399 -21.47 22.46 4.59
CA LEU A 399 -22.85 22.35 5.06
C LEU A 399 -23.77 21.77 3.98
N ALA A 400 -23.63 22.22 2.73
CA ALA A 400 -24.46 21.76 1.62
C ALA A 400 -24.27 20.27 1.32
N VAL A 401 -23.05 19.75 1.44
CA VAL A 401 -22.73 18.36 1.07
C VAL A 401 -22.82 17.41 2.25
N PHE A 402 -22.35 17.82 3.43
CA PHE A 402 -22.23 16.94 4.60
C PHE A 402 -23.12 17.34 5.78
N GLY A 403 -23.89 18.43 5.69
CA GLY A 403 -24.76 18.90 6.77
C GLY A 403 -25.92 17.95 7.04
N GLY A 404 -26.55 17.42 6.00
CA GLY A 404 -27.74 16.57 6.12
C GLY A 404 -27.51 15.30 6.94
N GLN A 405 -26.43 14.58 6.66
CA GLN A 405 -26.07 13.37 7.43
C GLN A 405 -25.80 13.65 8.92
N LYS A 406 -25.49 14.91 9.29
CA LYS A 406 -25.24 15.34 10.67
C LYS A 406 -26.49 15.89 11.36
N GLY A 407 -27.58 16.11 10.61
CA GLY A 407 -28.87 16.58 11.13
C GLY A 407 -29.30 17.98 10.67
N LEU A 408 -28.55 18.67 9.80
CA LEU A 408 -29.01 19.97 9.26
C LEU A 408 -30.19 19.77 8.29
N PRO A 409 -31.16 20.70 8.25
CA PRO A 409 -32.34 20.58 7.41
C PRO A 409 -31.99 20.86 5.94
N THR A 410 -31.68 19.83 5.16
CA THR A 410 -31.30 19.97 3.73
C THR A 410 -32.45 20.42 2.84
N ASP A 411 -33.69 20.20 3.28
CA ASP A 411 -34.89 20.57 2.53
C ASP A 411 -35.29 22.04 2.77
N ASP A 412 -34.70 22.70 3.77
CA ASP A 412 -34.91 24.11 4.08
C ASP A 412 -33.74 24.95 3.53
N VAL A 413 -33.91 25.41 2.29
CA VAL A 413 -32.90 26.19 1.57
C VAL A 413 -32.60 27.53 2.25
N GLU A 414 -33.59 28.13 2.94
CA GLU A 414 -33.42 29.42 3.61
C GLU A 414 -32.59 29.26 4.89
N ALA A 415 -32.92 28.26 5.72
CA ALA A 415 -32.13 27.94 6.92
C ALA A 415 -30.69 27.56 6.57
N LEU A 416 -30.50 26.66 5.60
CA LEU A 416 -29.17 26.23 5.18
C LEU A 416 -28.35 27.38 4.57
N GLY A 417 -29.00 28.29 3.84
CA GLY A 417 -28.39 29.52 3.33
C GLY A 417 -27.88 30.43 4.45
N GLY A 418 -28.69 30.64 5.49
CA GLY A 418 -28.28 31.41 6.67
C GLY A 418 -27.08 30.79 7.41
N TYR A 419 -27.07 29.47 7.57
CA TYR A 419 -25.94 28.76 8.17
C TYR A 419 -24.65 28.86 7.32
N ASP A 420 -24.77 28.79 5.99
CA ASP A 420 -23.62 28.97 5.07
C ASP A 420 -23.10 30.42 5.12
N ASP A 421 -23.98 31.42 5.27
CA ASP A 421 -23.59 32.83 5.43
C ASP A 421 -22.75 33.05 6.72
N TRP A 422 -23.09 32.37 7.83
CA TRP A 422 -22.26 32.39 9.03
C TRP A 422 -20.87 31.81 8.76
N MET A 423 -20.80 30.70 8.02
CA MET A 423 -19.54 30.08 7.63
C MET A 423 -18.71 30.97 6.68
N VAL A 424 -19.37 31.73 5.80
CA VAL A 424 -18.72 32.73 4.94
C VAL A 424 -18.11 33.85 5.79
N GLY A 425 -18.85 34.37 6.76
CA GLY A 425 -18.37 35.39 7.70
C GLY A 425 -17.14 34.90 8.47
N TYR A 426 -17.24 33.71 9.04
CA TYR A 426 -16.14 33.03 9.73
C TYR A 426 -14.91 32.85 8.85
N GLY A 427 -15.06 32.35 7.61
CA GLY A 427 -13.93 32.16 6.69
C GLY A 427 -13.21 33.47 6.31
N ARG A 428 -13.93 34.59 6.19
CA ARG A 428 -13.31 35.91 5.96
C ARG A 428 -12.50 36.39 7.17
N LEU A 429 -12.97 36.09 8.37
CA LEU A 429 -12.23 36.39 9.60
C LEU A 429 -11.00 35.50 9.73
N LEU A 430 -11.06 34.23 9.33
CA LEU A 430 -9.89 33.37 9.24
C LEU A 430 -8.85 33.93 8.26
N ASP A 431 -9.25 34.39 7.08
CA ASP A 431 -8.33 35.01 6.11
C ASP A 431 -7.59 36.22 6.71
N THR A 432 -8.32 37.05 7.46
CA THR A 432 -7.76 38.20 8.17
C THR A 432 -6.75 37.74 9.23
N ALA A 433 -7.11 36.76 10.05
CA ALA A 433 -6.25 36.23 11.10
C ALA A 433 -4.99 35.54 10.55
N ILE A 434 -5.09 34.86 9.40
CA ILE A 434 -3.94 34.28 8.68
C ILE A 434 -2.97 35.38 8.23
N ALA A 435 -3.50 36.47 7.66
CA ALA A 435 -2.69 37.61 7.23
C ALA A 435 -1.94 38.24 8.41
N GLU A 436 -2.61 38.42 9.55
CA GLU A 436 -2.01 38.94 10.78
C GLU A 436 -0.93 38.00 11.35
N ALA A 437 -1.21 36.69 11.42
CA ALA A 437 -0.24 35.69 11.89
C ALA A 437 1.02 35.62 11.01
N ARG A 438 0.87 35.79 9.69
CA ARG A 438 2.00 35.92 8.75
C ARG A 438 2.79 37.21 8.97
N ALA A 439 2.11 38.34 9.18
CA ALA A 439 2.77 39.61 9.49
C ALA A 439 3.59 39.53 10.79
N GLN A 440 3.10 38.76 11.77
CA GLN A 440 3.79 38.46 13.03
C GLN A 440 4.87 37.37 12.91
N ARG A 441 5.08 36.78 11.72
CA ARG A 441 6.02 35.68 11.45
C ARG A 441 5.76 34.41 12.28
N LEU A 442 4.52 34.21 12.72
CA LEU A 442 4.08 32.98 13.40
C LEU A 442 3.76 31.87 12.39
N LEU A 443 3.31 32.24 11.19
CA LEU A 443 3.14 31.34 10.05
C LEU A 443 4.24 31.58 9.02
N ARG A 444 4.89 30.50 8.58
CA ARG A 444 5.79 30.52 7.43
C ARG A 444 5.01 30.08 6.19
N ALA A 445 5.17 30.79 5.08
CA ALA A 445 4.74 30.25 3.80
C ALA A 445 5.69 29.07 3.45
N PRO A 446 5.17 27.87 3.18
CA PRO A 446 6.02 26.78 2.71
C PRO A 446 6.68 27.20 1.39
N GLU A 447 7.97 26.93 1.22
CA GLU A 447 8.66 27.19 -0.04
C GLU A 447 8.01 26.37 -1.16
N GLY A 448 7.43 27.06 -2.16
CA GLY A 448 6.76 26.43 -3.29
C GLY A 448 5.28 26.09 -3.11
N ALA A 449 4.67 26.35 -1.95
CA ALA A 449 3.23 26.13 -1.77
C ALA A 449 2.39 27.20 -2.47
N ARG A 450 1.31 26.77 -3.12
CA ARG A 450 0.30 27.69 -3.68
C ARG A 450 -0.33 28.48 -2.53
N THR A 451 -0.05 29.77 -2.46
CA THR A 451 -0.73 30.67 -1.53
C THR A 451 -2.13 30.93 -2.07
N PHE A 452 -3.15 30.37 -1.43
CA PHE A 452 -4.54 30.66 -1.75
C PHE A 452 -4.92 32.06 -1.29
N GLY A 453 -5.79 32.73 -2.06
CA GLY A 453 -6.29 34.07 -1.72
C GLY A 453 -7.31 34.08 -0.58
N SER A 454 -8.07 33.00 -0.41
CA SER A 454 -9.05 32.84 0.66
C SER A 454 -9.23 31.36 1.01
N VAL A 455 -9.35 31.05 2.31
CA VAL A 455 -9.63 29.69 2.81
C VAL A 455 -10.99 29.17 2.38
N LEU A 456 -11.93 30.08 2.06
CA LEU A 456 -13.31 29.75 1.67
C LEU A 456 -13.39 28.77 0.49
N GLY A 457 -12.47 28.90 -0.46
CA GLY A 457 -12.47 28.14 -1.72
C GLY A 457 -11.38 27.09 -1.83
N VAL A 458 -10.59 26.86 -0.78
CA VAL A 458 -9.49 25.87 -0.84
C VAL A 458 -10.09 24.47 -0.89
N PRO A 459 -9.70 23.63 -1.87
CA PRO A 459 -10.13 22.23 -1.90
C PRO A 459 -9.76 21.52 -0.60
N GLY A 460 -10.73 20.86 0.02
CA GLY A 460 -10.56 20.17 1.32
C GLY A 460 -10.79 21.05 2.55
N ALA A 461 -10.96 22.37 2.40
CA ALA A 461 -11.27 23.25 3.53
C ALA A 461 -12.62 22.93 4.20
N GLY A 462 -13.56 22.35 3.46
CA GLY A 462 -14.86 21.93 3.98
C GLY A 462 -14.85 20.60 4.74
N ALA A 463 -13.71 19.88 4.76
CA ALA A 463 -13.60 18.61 5.45
C ALA A 463 -13.97 18.74 6.93
N ALA A 464 -14.66 17.73 7.46
CA ALA A 464 -15.12 17.67 8.84
C ALA A 464 -15.92 18.91 9.32
N GLY A 465 -16.79 19.47 8.46
CA GLY A 465 -17.62 20.61 8.84
C GLY A 465 -16.84 21.92 8.95
N GLY A 466 -15.78 22.07 8.15
CA GLY A 466 -14.91 23.23 8.12
C GLY A 466 -13.70 23.17 9.04
N LEU A 467 -13.49 22.06 9.77
CA LEU A 467 -12.26 21.83 10.53
C LEU A 467 -11.01 21.87 9.64
N GLY A 468 -11.11 21.42 8.39
CA GLY A 468 -10.06 21.57 7.39
C GLY A 468 -9.62 23.03 7.20
N ALA A 469 -10.56 23.97 7.13
CA ALA A 469 -10.27 25.40 7.02
C ALA A 469 -9.54 25.96 8.24
N ALA A 470 -9.93 25.56 9.45
CA ALA A 470 -9.24 25.97 10.67
C ALA A 470 -7.81 25.43 10.75
N LEU A 471 -7.59 24.16 10.36
CA LEU A 471 -6.25 23.57 10.31
C LEU A 471 -5.37 24.27 9.25
N LEU A 472 -5.92 24.58 8.08
CA LEU A 472 -5.24 25.42 7.07
C LEU A 472 -4.89 26.80 7.62
N ALA A 473 -5.76 27.40 8.44
CA ALA A 473 -5.48 28.68 9.09
C ALA A 473 -4.33 28.61 10.10
N LEU A 474 -4.08 27.43 10.67
CA LEU A 474 -2.90 27.13 11.49
C LEU A 474 -1.65 26.76 10.69
N GLY A 475 -1.72 26.78 9.35
CA GLY A 475 -0.61 26.45 8.46
C GLY A 475 -0.44 24.96 8.18
N ALA A 476 -1.48 24.16 8.39
CA ALA A 476 -1.45 22.73 8.10
C ALA A 476 -1.34 22.43 6.60
N GLU A 477 -0.81 21.25 6.28
CA GLU A 477 -0.66 20.72 4.93
C GLU A 477 -1.77 19.69 4.66
N LEU A 478 -2.53 19.86 3.58
CA LEU A 478 -3.53 18.88 3.13
C LEU A 478 -2.87 17.84 2.25
N HIS A 479 -2.92 16.58 2.68
CA HIS A 479 -2.37 15.45 1.95
C HIS A 479 -3.49 14.42 1.69
N SER A 480 -3.33 13.63 0.62
CA SER A 480 -4.18 12.45 0.43
C SER A 480 -4.00 11.51 1.62
N GLY A 481 -5.12 11.07 2.17
CA GLY A 481 -5.14 10.21 3.34
C GLY A 481 -4.51 8.87 3.04
N VAL A 482 -4.98 8.18 2.00
CA VAL A 482 -4.42 6.87 1.60
C VAL A 482 -2.92 6.94 1.31
N GLU A 483 -2.44 7.91 0.53
CA GLU A 483 -1.02 7.95 0.15
C GLU A 483 -0.12 8.16 1.38
N THR A 484 -0.55 9.03 2.31
CA THR A 484 0.20 9.28 3.54
C THR A 484 0.15 8.08 4.47
N VAL A 485 -0.99 7.39 4.59
CA VAL A 485 -1.11 6.17 5.39
C VAL A 485 -0.22 5.06 4.82
N LEU A 486 -0.18 4.87 3.50
CA LEU A 486 0.69 3.89 2.85
C LEU A 486 2.18 4.14 3.12
N ASP A 487 2.58 5.42 3.18
CA ASP A 487 3.94 5.81 3.57
C ASP A 487 4.21 5.49 5.05
N LEU A 488 3.29 5.84 5.96
CA LEU A 488 3.41 5.59 7.41
C LEU A 488 3.47 4.10 7.76
N ILE A 489 2.73 3.26 7.04
CA ILE A 489 2.72 1.80 7.25
C ILE A 489 3.79 1.08 6.41
N GLY A 490 4.76 1.78 5.81
CA GLY A 490 5.87 1.15 5.08
C GLY A 490 5.44 0.19 3.97
N PHE A 491 4.35 0.50 3.26
CA PHE A 491 3.77 -0.38 2.24
C PHE A 491 4.77 -0.72 1.12
N ASP A 492 5.50 0.29 0.65
CA ASP A 492 6.42 0.19 -0.49
C ASP A 492 7.61 -0.76 -0.26
N GLU A 493 8.00 -0.99 0.99
CA GLU A 493 9.04 -1.96 1.34
C GLU A 493 8.49 -3.39 1.30
N ARG A 494 7.28 -3.57 1.83
CA ARG A 494 6.63 -4.88 1.98
C ARG A 494 6.11 -5.43 0.66
N VAL A 495 5.66 -4.57 -0.25
CA VAL A 495 5.10 -4.98 -1.54
C VAL A 495 6.15 -5.50 -2.54
N ARG A 496 7.44 -5.23 -2.34
CA ARG A 496 8.51 -5.58 -3.30
C ARG A 496 8.62 -7.07 -3.57
N ASP A 497 8.52 -7.87 -2.51
CA ASP A 497 8.81 -9.30 -2.55
C ASP A 497 7.54 -10.17 -2.45
N VAL A 498 6.36 -9.61 -2.78
CA VAL A 498 5.10 -10.38 -2.85
C VAL A 498 4.75 -10.85 -4.25
N ASP A 499 3.96 -11.91 -4.34
CA ASP A 499 3.39 -12.46 -5.57
C ASP A 499 2.04 -11.82 -5.90
N LEU A 500 1.24 -11.52 -4.87
CA LEU A 500 -0.13 -10.99 -5.00
C LEU A 500 -0.41 -9.94 -3.93
N VAL A 501 -1.06 -8.84 -4.32
CA VAL A 501 -1.65 -7.87 -3.39
C VAL A 501 -3.16 -8.04 -3.39
N ILE A 502 -3.76 -8.19 -2.21
CA ILE A 502 -5.21 -8.17 -2.04
C ILE A 502 -5.58 -6.92 -1.23
N THR A 503 -6.44 -6.10 -1.81
CA THR A 503 -7.02 -4.91 -1.16
C THR A 503 -8.54 -5.02 -1.15
N GLY A 504 -9.25 -4.03 -0.64
CA GLY A 504 -10.69 -4.07 -0.59
C GLY A 504 -11.30 -2.93 0.22
N GLU A 505 -12.61 -2.76 0.06
CA GLU A 505 -13.42 -1.81 0.81
C GLU A 505 -14.90 -2.25 0.76
N GLY A 506 -15.76 -1.59 1.54
CA GLY A 506 -17.19 -1.92 1.60
C GLY A 506 -17.95 -1.75 0.27
N ASN A 507 -17.63 -0.71 -0.53
CA ASN A 507 -18.26 -0.50 -1.83
C ASN A 507 -17.28 0.18 -2.79
N MET A 508 -17.16 -0.36 -4.01
CA MET A 508 -16.24 0.16 -5.01
C MET A 508 -16.98 0.84 -6.16
N ASP A 509 -16.74 2.13 -6.34
CA ASP A 509 -17.41 2.98 -7.33
C ASP A 509 -16.45 4.02 -7.94
N ASP A 510 -16.96 4.96 -8.74
CA ASP A 510 -16.16 6.03 -9.36
C ASP A 510 -15.48 6.94 -8.32
N GLN A 511 -16.00 7.04 -7.10
CA GLN A 511 -15.32 7.78 -6.03
C GLN A 511 -14.10 7.00 -5.52
N SER A 512 -14.15 5.67 -5.54
CA SER A 512 -13.00 4.83 -5.24
C SER A 512 -11.88 5.09 -6.25
N ALA A 513 -12.22 5.20 -7.54
CA ALA A 513 -11.30 5.58 -8.61
C ALA A 513 -10.65 6.97 -8.40
N ALA A 514 -11.35 7.87 -7.70
CA ALA A 514 -10.85 9.20 -7.38
C ALA A 514 -9.73 9.23 -6.31
N GLY A 515 -9.31 8.08 -5.79
CA GLY A 515 -8.13 7.96 -4.94
C GLY A 515 -8.38 7.48 -3.52
N LYS A 516 -9.36 6.58 -3.32
CA LYS A 516 -9.55 5.90 -2.02
C LYS A 516 -8.54 4.78 -1.80
N ALA A 517 -8.58 4.19 -0.61
CA ALA A 517 -7.69 3.13 -0.13
C ALA A 517 -7.33 2.05 -1.18
N PRO A 518 -8.28 1.33 -1.83
CA PRO A 518 -7.93 0.28 -2.78
C PRO A 518 -7.14 0.75 -4.00
N VAL A 519 -7.43 1.96 -4.48
CA VAL A 519 -6.79 2.54 -5.66
C VAL A 519 -5.40 3.08 -5.33
N GLY A 520 -5.20 3.65 -4.14
CA GLY A 520 -3.86 4.02 -3.65
C GLY A 520 -2.95 2.79 -3.55
N VAL A 521 -3.46 1.69 -2.97
CA VAL A 521 -2.74 0.39 -2.92
C VAL A 521 -2.40 -0.09 -4.32
N ALA A 522 -3.38 -0.07 -5.23
CA ALA A 522 -3.17 -0.53 -6.59
C ALA A 522 -2.07 0.26 -7.32
N ARG A 523 -2.14 1.60 -7.27
CA ARG A 523 -1.13 2.49 -7.87
C ARG A 523 0.27 2.21 -7.33
N ARG A 524 0.41 2.04 -6.01
CA ARG A 524 1.70 1.75 -5.36
C ARG A 524 2.21 0.36 -5.75
N ALA A 525 1.35 -0.65 -5.71
CA ALA A 525 1.68 -2.02 -6.11
C ALA A 525 2.15 -2.11 -7.59
N LYS A 526 1.53 -1.34 -8.49
CA LYS A 526 1.91 -1.31 -9.91
C LYS A 526 3.28 -0.72 -10.19
N ARG A 527 3.80 0.16 -9.33
CA ARG A 527 5.20 0.61 -9.41
C ARG A 527 6.20 -0.54 -9.29
N TYR A 528 5.79 -1.64 -8.64
CA TYR A 528 6.55 -2.87 -8.46
C TYR A 528 6.06 -4.03 -9.35
N SER A 529 5.21 -3.73 -10.33
CA SER A 529 4.62 -4.72 -11.25
C SER A 529 3.89 -5.86 -10.54
N LYS A 530 3.24 -5.57 -9.41
CA LYS A 530 2.48 -6.58 -8.67
C LYS A 530 1.03 -6.66 -9.14
N PRO A 531 0.45 -7.86 -9.24
CA PRO A 531 -0.97 -8.03 -9.49
C PRO A 531 -1.79 -7.68 -8.23
N VAL A 532 -2.95 -7.08 -8.44
CA VAL A 532 -3.81 -6.50 -7.42
C VAL A 532 -5.24 -7.00 -7.60
N VAL A 533 -5.77 -7.67 -6.58
CA VAL A 533 -7.17 -8.09 -6.52
C VAL A 533 -7.87 -7.25 -5.45
N ALA A 534 -9.00 -6.64 -5.79
CA ALA A 534 -9.87 -5.97 -4.82
C ALA A 534 -11.02 -6.89 -4.42
N VAL A 535 -11.17 -7.16 -3.11
CA VAL A 535 -12.36 -7.82 -2.55
C VAL A 535 -13.30 -6.78 -1.97
N VAL A 536 -14.56 -6.74 -2.44
CA VAL A 536 -15.46 -5.61 -2.16
C VAL A 536 -16.84 -6.07 -1.69
N GLY A 537 -17.48 -5.31 -0.82
CA GLY A 537 -18.85 -5.60 -0.37
C GLY A 537 -19.87 -5.47 -1.50
N GLY A 538 -19.79 -4.34 -2.21
CA GLY A 538 -20.53 -4.05 -3.43
C GLY A 538 -19.65 -3.35 -4.47
N ARG A 539 -20.17 -3.21 -5.69
CA ARG A 539 -19.53 -2.44 -6.75
C ARG A 539 -20.54 -1.71 -7.62
N ALA A 540 -20.11 -0.61 -8.23
CA ALA A 540 -20.82 0.02 -9.33
C ALA A 540 -20.82 -0.88 -10.59
N ASP A 541 -21.74 -0.63 -11.50
CA ASP A 541 -21.85 -1.37 -12.76
C ASP A 541 -20.60 -1.19 -13.63
N ASN A 542 -20.15 0.07 -13.77
CA ASN A 542 -18.93 0.44 -14.47
C ASN A 542 -17.75 0.55 -13.49
N LEU A 543 -16.61 -0.03 -13.85
CA LEU A 543 -15.37 0.01 -13.10
C LEU A 543 -14.16 0.37 -13.98
N ASP A 544 -14.36 0.87 -15.19
CA ASP A 544 -13.26 1.20 -16.12
C ASP A 544 -12.23 2.12 -15.47
N ALA A 545 -12.69 3.16 -14.78
CA ALA A 545 -11.84 4.10 -14.06
C ALA A 545 -11.07 3.43 -12.90
N VAL A 546 -11.58 2.36 -12.29
CA VAL A 546 -10.85 1.60 -11.25
C VAL A 546 -9.75 0.74 -11.87
N TYR A 547 -10.05 0.05 -12.98
CA TYR A 547 -9.07 -0.77 -13.69
C TYR A 547 -7.94 0.06 -14.29
N GLU A 548 -8.25 1.25 -14.82
CA GLU A 548 -7.24 2.21 -15.32
C GLU A 548 -6.25 2.64 -14.23
N GLN A 549 -6.63 2.57 -12.96
CA GLN A 549 -5.77 2.93 -11.83
C GLN A 549 -4.94 1.76 -11.29
N GLY A 550 -5.07 0.57 -11.90
CA GLY A 550 -4.18 -0.56 -11.65
C GLY A 550 -4.76 -1.68 -10.80
N VAL A 551 -6.05 -1.70 -10.50
CA VAL A 551 -6.69 -2.92 -10.00
C VAL A 551 -6.79 -3.90 -11.17
N ASP A 552 -6.44 -5.18 -11.00
CA ASP A 552 -6.53 -6.18 -12.09
C ASP A 552 -7.83 -6.98 -12.06
N LEU A 553 -8.42 -7.15 -10.87
CA LEU A 553 -9.63 -7.93 -10.68
C LEU A 553 -10.42 -7.39 -9.49
N VAL A 554 -11.73 -7.21 -9.66
CA VAL A 554 -12.66 -6.87 -8.57
C VAL A 554 -13.58 -8.06 -8.30
N LEU A 555 -13.60 -8.53 -7.06
CA LEU A 555 -14.44 -9.64 -6.58
C LEU A 555 -15.41 -9.13 -5.52
N THR A 556 -16.71 -9.26 -5.79
CA THR A 556 -17.73 -9.03 -4.76
C THR A 556 -17.76 -10.19 -3.78
N ILE A 557 -17.80 -9.92 -2.47
CA ILE A 557 -17.75 -10.97 -1.45
C ILE A 557 -19.07 -11.77 -1.32
N CYS A 558 -20.18 -11.23 -1.81
CA CYS A 558 -21.49 -11.87 -1.71
C CYS A 558 -21.55 -13.20 -2.48
N ARG A 559 -21.52 -14.32 -1.74
CA ARG A 559 -21.44 -15.69 -2.31
C ARG A 559 -22.73 -16.20 -2.96
N LYS A 560 -23.87 -15.64 -2.56
CA LYS A 560 -25.22 -16.05 -2.97
C LYS A 560 -26.15 -14.84 -2.87
N PRO A 561 -27.31 -14.86 -3.55
CA PRO A 561 -28.35 -13.86 -3.33
C PRO A 561 -28.70 -13.77 -1.84
N MET A 562 -28.61 -12.57 -1.27
CA MET A 562 -28.91 -12.28 0.13
C MET A 562 -29.43 -10.84 0.28
N GLY A 563 -30.27 -10.60 1.28
CA GLY A 563 -30.72 -9.25 1.63
C GLY A 563 -29.61 -8.43 2.28
N LEU A 564 -29.72 -7.10 2.23
CA LEU A 564 -28.68 -6.19 2.75
C LEU A 564 -28.41 -6.41 4.24
N GLU A 565 -29.44 -6.62 5.06
CA GLU A 565 -29.27 -6.91 6.50
C GLU A 565 -28.40 -8.13 6.75
N LEU A 566 -28.59 -9.20 5.98
CA LEU A 566 -27.79 -10.42 6.09
C LEU A 566 -26.38 -10.23 5.53
N ALA A 567 -26.20 -9.40 4.49
CA ALA A 567 -24.87 -9.05 3.98
C ALA A 567 -24.06 -8.19 4.96
N LEU A 568 -24.76 -7.38 5.76
CA LEU A 568 -24.18 -6.54 6.81
C LEU A 568 -24.00 -7.27 8.15
N ASP A 569 -24.47 -8.51 8.27
CA ASP A 569 -24.18 -9.34 9.44
C ASP A 569 -22.67 -9.68 9.48
N PRO A 570 -21.96 -9.38 10.58
CA PRO A 570 -20.51 -9.60 10.66
C PRO A 570 -20.08 -11.06 10.44
N GLN A 571 -20.88 -12.05 10.86
CA GLN A 571 -20.51 -13.46 10.67
C GLN A 571 -20.62 -13.87 9.20
N GLU A 572 -21.70 -13.45 8.53
CA GLU A 572 -21.84 -13.67 7.09
C GLU A 572 -20.78 -12.91 6.28
N ALA A 573 -20.47 -11.66 6.64
CA ALA A 573 -19.42 -10.87 5.99
C ALA A 573 -18.04 -11.52 6.12
N ILE A 574 -17.66 -12.01 7.30
CA ILE A 574 -16.42 -12.76 7.51
C ILE A 574 -16.41 -14.02 6.64
N THR A 575 -17.51 -14.78 6.62
CA THR A 575 -17.57 -16.01 5.82
C THR A 575 -17.50 -15.74 4.32
N ASN A 576 -18.12 -14.64 3.87
CA ASN A 576 -18.04 -14.13 2.50
C ASN A 576 -16.60 -13.74 2.13
N LEU A 577 -15.89 -13.03 3.01
CA LEU A 577 -14.49 -12.63 2.82
C LEU A 577 -13.53 -13.82 2.75
N ILE A 578 -13.75 -14.86 3.54
CA ILE A 578 -12.96 -16.10 3.44
C ILE A 578 -13.10 -16.72 2.04
N CYS A 579 -14.32 -16.82 1.52
CA CYS A 579 -14.51 -17.34 0.17
C CYS A 579 -13.93 -16.40 -0.90
N ALA A 580 -13.99 -15.09 -0.70
CA ALA A 580 -13.37 -14.12 -1.61
C ALA A 580 -11.84 -14.28 -1.66
N GLY A 581 -11.18 -14.53 -0.53
CA GLY A 581 -9.75 -14.84 -0.48
C GLY A 581 -9.39 -16.14 -1.21
N GLU A 582 -10.25 -17.16 -1.11
CA GLU A 582 -10.12 -18.39 -1.89
C GLU A 582 -10.25 -18.10 -3.40
N SER A 583 -11.28 -17.36 -3.82
CA SER A 583 -11.50 -16.98 -5.22
C SER A 583 -10.35 -16.15 -5.78
N ALA A 584 -9.85 -15.15 -5.04
CA ALA A 584 -8.71 -14.34 -5.44
C ALA A 584 -7.47 -15.20 -5.73
N SER A 585 -7.19 -16.17 -4.84
CA SER A 585 -6.04 -17.07 -4.98
C SER A 585 -6.21 -18.03 -6.16
N ARG A 586 -7.41 -18.58 -6.36
CA ARG A 586 -7.71 -19.42 -7.53
C ARG A 586 -7.61 -18.66 -8.85
N SER A 587 -8.08 -17.41 -8.88
CA SER A 587 -7.95 -16.53 -10.05
C SER A 587 -6.51 -16.22 -10.39
N TYR A 588 -5.66 -16.03 -9.37
CA TYR A 588 -4.21 -15.86 -9.56
C TYR A 588 -3.58 -17.09 -10.22
N ASP A 589 -3.89 -18.31 -9.75
CA ASP A 589 -3.37 -19.53 -10.37
C ASP A 589 -3.89 -19.72 -11.80
N LEU A 590 -5.16 -19.36 -12.08
CA LEU A 590 -5.74 -19.45 -13.42
C LEU A 590 -5.02 -18.55 -14.43
N ALA A 591 -4.56 -17.36 -14.01
CA ALA A 591 -3.80 -16.43 -14.85
C ALA A 591 -2.39 -16.94 -15.23
N ARG A 592 -1.95 -18.07 -14.64
CA ARG A 592 -0.61 -18.66 -14.80
C ARG A 592 -0.61 -20.02 -15.49
N LEU A 593 -1.77 -20.50 -15.92
CA LEU A 593 -1.94 -21.68 -16.77
C LEU A 593 -1.75 -21.29 -18.24
#